data_AF-A0ABD3Q951-F1
#
_entry.id   AF-A0ABD3Q951-F1
#
_cell.length_a   1.000
_cell.length_b   1.000
_cell.length_c   1.000
_cell.angle_alpha   90.00
_cell.angle_beta   90.00
_cell.angle_gamma   90.00
#
_symmetry.space_group_name_H-M   'P 1'
#
loop_
_entity.id
_entity.type
_entity.pdbx_description
1 polymer ?
#
loop_
_entity_poly.entity_id
_entity_poly.type
_entity_poly.pdbx_seq_one_letter_code
_entity_poly.pdbx_strand_id
1 'polypeptide(L)'
;MGNSSTKSHPKSSDSKMKTSYIRRAHHAGSWYDDDPRELDDMLSKFLADASENKSSSDAYETESTTDSENNGVPNVRRAGVPRACISPHAGYQYSGPTAAYSFLALKEALLSNPLLETVIVLHPSHHVYLDGCALSGAKELHTPLRNLQVGDELREQLLSTGKFTTMKQGVDEREHSGEMQYPFIAKVINDLEQNMSEHDNVTVKVLPIMIGSIKRAKEEAFGKLLSSFLSDQRIFTVISSDFCHWGERFSYTPHPSRDTNVSLNEVHEYIEYLDRKGMDLIAMQRPGAFADYLREYSNTICGRHPIAVWLNAVATNKEEGKEMLDVRFVKYAQSGKAVTTKDSSVSYASAVARLFSRDS
;
A
#
# COMPACT_ATOMS: atom_id res chain seq x y z
N MET A 1 30.54 21.98 60.46
CA MET A 1 29.21 21.34 60.34
C MET A 1 28.29 22.38 59.72
N GLY A 2 27.72 22.31 58.53
CA GLY A 2 27.62 21.32 57.46
C GLY A 2 26.68 22.01 56.47
N ASN A 3 27.22 22.45 55.33
CA ASN A 3 26.52 23.24 54.32
C ASN A 3 25.72 22.27 53.43
N SER A 4 24.43 22.53 53.16
CA SER A 4 23.70 21.82 52.09
C SER A 4 22.53 22.67 51.59
N SER A 5 22.81 23.36 50.49
CA SER A 5 21.84 24.00 49.61
C SER A 5 21.37 22.95 48.60
N THR A 6 20.11 22.52 48.69
CA THR A 6 19.52 21.60 47.71
C THR A 6 19.11 22.36 46.46
N LYS A 7 20.00 22.39 45.48
CA LYS A 7 19.68 22.73 44.09
C LYS A 7 18.73 21.69 43.50
N SER A 8 17.50 22.07 43.19
CA SER A 8 16.62 21.30 42.31
C SER A 8 17.15 21.41 40.88
N HIS A 9 17.77 20.36 40.37
CA HIS A 9 18.03 20.20 38.94
C HIS A 9 16.76 19.73 38.23
N PRO A 10 16.43 20.24 37.04
CA PRO A 10 15.36 19.71 36.22
C PRO A 10 15.75 18.29 35.79
N LYS A 11 14.83 17.32 35.94
CA LYS A 11 15.00 15.99 35.37
C LYS A 11 15.15 16.15 33.85
N SER A 12 16.33 15.84 33.33
CA SER A 12 16.59 15.84 31.90
C SER A 12 15.67 14.84 31.23
N SER A 13 15.02 15.32 30.17
CA SER A 13 14.34 14.53 29.16
C SER A 13 15.36 13.70 28.39
N ASP A 14 15.64 12.50 28.84
CA ASP A 14 16.40 11.50 28.07
C ASP A 14 15.60 10.20 27.97
N SER A 15 14.66 10.19 27.03
CA SER A 15 14.26 8.95 26.37
C SER A 15 14.28 9.18 24.86
N LYS A 16 15.45 9.48 24.31
CA LYS A 16 15.72 9.17 22.90
C LYS A 16 15.61 7.65 22.77
N MET A 17 14.45 7.15 22.35
CA MET A 17 14.29 5.72 22.04
C MET A 17 15.35 5.38 21.00
N LYS A 18 16.31 4.54 21.41
CA LYS A 18 17.31 3.96 20.51
C LYS A 18 16.55 3.19 19.43
N THR A 19 16.47 3.75 18.23
CA THR A 19 16.19 3.02 17.00
C THR A 19 17.40 2.13 16.75
N SER A 20 17.29 0.83 17.00
CA SER A 20 18.47 0.01 17.33
C SER A 20 18.51 -1.39 16.73
N TYR A 21 17.62 -1.74 15.79
CA TYR A 21 17.65 -3.07 15.19
C TYR A 21 17.61 -3.04 13.67
N ILE A 22 18.11 -4.13 13.11
CA ILE A 22 17.95 -4.50 11.72
C ILE A 22 16.77 -5.45 11.66
N ARG A 23 15.78 -5.17 10.81
CA ARG A 23 14.64 -6.07 10.60
C ARG A 23 15.04 -7.12 9.58
N ARG A 24 15.13 -8.38 10.00
CA ARG A 24 15.45 -9.49 9.09
C ARG A 24 14.29 -9.77 8.13
N ALA A 25 14.59 -10.35 6.98
CA ALA A 25 13.63 -10.93 6.05
C ALA A 25 13.07 -12.23 6.65
N HIS A 26 12.13 -12.12 7.59
CA HIS A 26 11.67 -13.23 8.43
C HIS A 26 10.83 -14.26 7.67
N HIS A 27 10.20 -13.84 6.57
CA HIS A 27 9.29 -14.64 5.76
C HIS A 27 9.90 -15.13 4.45
N ALA A 28 11.16 -14.76 4.16
CA ALA A 28 11.94 -15.35 3.07
C ALA A 28 12.08 -16.87 3.24
N GLY A 29 12.04 -17.61 2.13
CA GLY A 29 12.08 -19.07 2.09
C GLY A 29 10.72 -19.74 2.39
N SER A 30 9.66 -18.96 2.65
CA SER A 30 8.31 -19.50 2.87
C SER A 30 7.20 -18.74 2.15
N TRP A 31 7.24 -17.40 2.15
CA TRP A 31 6.26 -16.56 1.44
C TRP A 31 6.77 -16.10 0.06
N TYR A 32 8.09 -16.02 -0.08
CA TYR A 32 8.83 -15.71 -1.29
C TYR A 32 10.21 -16.36 -1.21
N ASP A 33 10.91 -16.46 -2.33
CA ASP A 33 12.21 -17.14 -2.42
C ASP A 33 13.30 -16.42 -1.61
N ASP A 34 14.13 -17.16 -0.88
CA ASP A 34 15.28 -16.62 -0.14
C ASP A 34 16.59 -16.64 -0.94
N ASP A 35 16.66 -17.34 -2.08
CA ASP A 35 17.77 -17.20 -3.02
C ASP A 35 17.62 -15.88 -3.79
N PRO A 36 18.61 -14.97 -3.75
CA PRO A 36 18.52 -13.67 -4.40
C PRO A 36 18.32 -13.75 -5.92
N ARG A 37 18.85 -14.77 -6.60
CA ARG A 37 18.71 -14.90 -8.06
C ARG A 37 17.33 -15.39 -8.44
N GLU A 38 16.84 -16.44 -7.78
CA GLU A 38 15.48 -16.97 -8.01
C GLU A 38 14.42 -15.90 -7.72
N LEU A 39 14.61 -15.12 -6.64
CA LEU A 39 13.72 -14.00 -6.32
C LEU A 39 13.80 -12.89 -7.38
N ASP A 40 14.99 -12.53 -7.84
CA ASP A 40 15.16 -11.49 -8.87
C ASP A 40 14.51 -11.91 -10.19
N ASP A 41 14.72 -13.14 -10.63
CA ASP A 41 14.14 -13.71 -11.85
C ASP A 41 12.61 -13.74 -11.77
N MET A 42 12.07 -14.19 -10.63
CA MET A 42 10.62 -14.23 -10.37
C MET A 42 10.01 -12.82 -10.45
N LEU A 43 10.60 -11.83 -9.79
CA LEU A 43 10.08 -10.46 -9.79
C LEU A 43 10.26 -9.78 -11.14
N SER A 44 11.38 -10.02 -11.83
CA SER A 44 11.62 -9.54 -13.19
C SER A 44 10.53 -10.05 -14.14
N LYS A 45 10.21 -11.35 -14.06
CA LYS A 45 9.15 -11.95 -14.86
C LYS A 45 7.79 -11.30 -14.59
N PHE A 46 7.42 -11.13 -13.32
CA PHE A 46 6.13 -10.51 -12.98
C PHE A 46 6.03 -9.06 -13.47
N LEU A 47 7.10 -8.27 -13.35
CA LEU A 47 7.14 -6.89 -13.84
C LEU A 47 7.07 -6.82 -15.37
N ALA A 48 7.77 -7.73 -16.08
CA ALA A 48 7.72 -7.81 -17.54
C ALA A 48 6.31 -8.19 -18.03
N ASP A 49 5.74 -9.28 -17.50
CA ASP A 49 4.40 -9.75 -17.85
C ASP A 49 3.33 -8.66 -17.57
N ALA A 50 3.46 -7.91 -16.46
CA ALA A 50 2.55 -6.80 -16.16
C ALA A 50 2.70 -5.62 -17.15
N SER A 51 3.93 -5.30 -17.57
CA SER A 51 4.21 -4.19 -18.50
C SER A 51 3.68 -4.47 -19.90
N GLU A 52 3.83 -5.71 -20.40
CA GLU A 52 3.30 -6.14 -21.69
C GLU A 52 1.76 -6.09 -21.72
N ASN A 53 1.13 -6.55 -20.65
CA ASN A 53 -0.33 -6.50 -20.52
C ASN A 53 -0.88 -5.08 -20.41
N LYS A 54 -0.18 -4.18 -19.68
CA LYS A 54 -0.57 -2.77 -19.57
C LYS A 54 -0.53 -2.05 -20.92
N SER A 55 0.50 -2.31 -21.72
CA SER A 55 0.63 -1.74 -23.06
C SER A 55 -0.50 -2.16 -24.00
N SER A 56 -1.07 -3.35 -23.76
CA SER A 56 -2.22 -3.87 -24.51
C SER A 56 -3.56 -3.30 -24.04
N SER A 57 -3.71 -2.97 -22.75
CA SER A 57 -4.94 -2.36 -22.20
C SER A 57 -5.03 -0.85 -22.44
N ASP A 58 -3.91 -0.13 -22.37
CA ASP A 58 -3.85 1.32 -22.62
C ASP A 58 -4.15 1.66 -24.09
N ALA A 59 -3.98 0.71 -25.01
CA ALA A 59 -4.42 0.84 -26.41
C ALA A 59 -5.96 0.94 -26.55
N TYR A 60 -6.73 0.45 -25.57
CA TYR A 60 -8.20 0.51 -25.56
C TYR A 60 -8.77 1.66 -24.71
N GLU A 61 -8.00 2.28 -23.81
CA GLU A 61 -8.43 3.47 -23.03
C GLU A 61 -8.28 4.80 -23.82
N THR A 62 -8.11 4.74 -25.14
CA THR A 62 -8.31 5.90 -26.02
C THR A 62 -9.81 6.12 -26.23
N GLU A 63 -10.51 6.57 -25.18
CA GLU A 63 -11.83 7.17 -25.39
C GLU A 63 -11.66 8.40 -26.28
N SER A 64 -12.05 8.25 -27.55
CA SER A 64 -12.18 9.35 -28.49
C SER A 64 -13.33 10.24 -28.02
N THR A 65 -13.05 11.25 -27.19
CA THR A 65 -13.93 12.41 -27.12
C THR A 65 -13.74 13.20 -28.40
N THR A 66 -14.58 12.94 -29.40
CA THR A 66 -14.67 13.78 -30.59
C THR A 66 -15.32 15.11 -30.19
N ASP A 67 -14.53 16.05 -29.69
CA ASP A 67 -14.93 17.45 -29.71
C ASP A 67 -14.79 17.94 -31.16
N SER A 68 -15.92 18.18 -31.79
CA SER A 68 -16.07 18.44 -33.23
C SER A 68 -15.57 19.82 -33.68
N GLU A 69 -14.59 20.42 -33.01
CA GLU A 69 -14.10 21.77 -33.34
C GLU A 69 -12.58 21.98 -33.31
N ASN A 70 -11.74 20.94 -33.24
CA ASN A 70 -10.31 21.14 -33.46
C ASN A 70 -9.66 20.04 -34.31
N ASN A 71 -8.92 20.47 -35.33
CA ASN A 71 -8.17 19.65 -36.27
C ASN A 71 -7.28 18.61 -35.56
N GLY A 72 -7.70 17.35 -35.57
CA GLY A 72 -6.86 16.21 -35.97
C GLY A 72 -5.64 15.84 -35.10
N VAL A 73 -5.63 16.16 -33.80
CA VAL A 73 -4.67 15.55 -32.87
C VAL A 73 -5.44 14.84 -31.75
N PRO A 74 -5.28 13.52 -31.56
CA PRO A 74 -5.87 12.81 -30.42
C PRO A 74 -5.40 13.50 -29.14
N ASN A 75 -6.35 13.97 -28.32
CA ASN A 75 -6.05 14.59 -27.04
C ASN A 75 -5.71 13.47 -26.03
N VAL A 76 -4.49 12.95 -26.11
CA VAL A 76 -3.98 11.96 -25.16
C VAL A 76 -3.81 12.67 -23.82
N ARG A 77 -4.78 12.51 -22.91
CA ARG A 77 -4.62 12.94 -21.51
C ARG A 77 -3.33 12.32 -20.99
N ARG A 78 -2.33 13.16 -20.70
CA ARG A 78 -1.11 12.68 -20.04
C ARG A 78 -1.51 12.19 -18.66
N ALA A 79 -1.37 10.89 -18.40
CA ALA A 79 -1.59 10.32 -17.09
C ALA A 79 -0.69 11.05 -16.09
N GLY A 80 -1.27 11.55 -14.99
CA GLY A 80 -0.48 12.26 -13.98
C GLY A 80 0.50 11.34 -13.25
N VAL A 81 1.45 11.96 -12.56
CA VAL A 81 2.51 11.26 -11.79
C VAL A 81 1.88 10.35 -10.74
N PRO A 82 2.24 9.05 -10.67
CA PRO A 82 1.79 8.15 -9.61
C PRO A 82 2.26 8.62 -8.23
N ARG A 83 1.36 8.60 -7.25
CA ARG A 83 1.62 9.02 -5.85
C ARG A 83 1.39 7.92 -4.83
N ALA A 84 0.52 6.96 -5.14
CA ALA A 84 0.28 5.81 -4.29
C ALA A 84 -0.17 4.59 -5.08
N CYS A 85 -0.11 3.43 -4.45
CA CYS A 85 -0.72 2.21 -4.95
C CYS A 85 -1.32 1.36 -3.83
N ILE A 86 -2.31 0.53 -4.17
CA ILE A 86 -2.77 -0.58 -3.32
C ILE A 86 -2.14 -1.85 -3.87
N SER A 87 -1.54 -2.68 -3.02
CA SER A 87 -0.82 -3.88 -3.42
C SER A 87 -1.14 -5.05 -2.48
N PRO A 88 -1.34 -6.27 -2.99
CA PRO A 88 -1.59 -7.46 -2.16
C PRO A 88 -0.37 -7.89 -1.34
N HIS A 89 -0.58 -8.75 -0.35
CA HIS A 89 0.47 -9.28 0.53
C HIS A 89 0.32 -10.78 0.86
N ALA A 90 -0.37 -11.56 0.03
CA ALA A 90 -0.18 -13.01 0.06
C ALA A 90 1.23 -13.41 -0.45
N GLY A 91 1.58 -14.68 -0.34
CA GLY A 91 2.85 -15.21 -0.89
C GLY A 91 2.98 -14.99 -2.40
N TYR A 92 4.20 -14.77 -2.87
CA TYR A 92 4.48 -14.26 -4.23
C TYR A 92 4.03 -15.19 -5.35
N GLN A 93 4.02 -16.50 -5.13
CA GLN A 93 3.49 -17.47 -6.09
C GLN A 93 2.01 -17.23 -6.43
N TYR A 94 1.25 -16.59 -5.53
CA TYR A 94 -0.16 -16.30 -5.72
C TYR A 94 -0.40 -14.84 -6.12
N SER A 95 0.07 -13.89 -5.31
CA SER A 95 -0.27 -12.46 -5.45
C SER A 95 0.77 -11.66 -6.24
N GLY A 96 2.00 -12.17 -6.40
CA GLY A 96 3.12 -11.47 -7.05
C GLY A 96 2.81 -10.94 -8.44
N PRO A 97 2.18 -11.73 -9.35
CA PRO A 97 1.76 -11.25 -10.66
C PRO A 97 0.79 -10.06 -10.60
N THR A 98 -0.04 -9.99 -9.55
CA THR A 98 -0.95 -8.85 -9.34
C THR A 98 -0.19 -7.66 -8.75
N ALA A 99 0.62 -7.88 -7.72
CA ALA A 99 1.43 -6.85 -7.07
C ALA A 99 2.35 -6.09 -8.05
N ALA A 100 2.88 -6.79 -9.06
CA ALA A 100 3.76 -6.19 -10.07
C ALA A 100 3.17 -4.93 -10.74
N TYR A 101 1.85 -4.88 -10.97
CA TYR A 101 1.20 -3.69 -11.54
C TYR A 101 1.34 -2.44 -10.63
N SER A 102 1.30 -2.64 -9.32
CA SER A 102 1.48 -1.57 -8.33
C SER A 102 2.94 -1.11 -8.25
N PHE A 103 3.89 -2.01 -8.45
CA PHE A 103 5.32 -1.68 -8.44
C PHE A 103 5.84 -1.12 -9.76
N LEU A 104 5.17 -1.39 -10.89
CA LEU A 104 5.36 -0.61 -12.11
C LEU A 104 5.00 0.86 -11.90
N ALA A 105 3.96 1.16 -11.11
CA ALA A 105 3.61 2.54 -10.77
C ALA A 105 4.67 3.20 -9.87
N LEU A 106 5.28 2.47 -8.93
CA LEU A 106 6.43 2.97 -8.17
C LEU A 106 7.64 3.25 -9.08
N LYS A 107 7.95 2.32 -10.00
CA LYS A 107 9.02 2.50 -10.98
C LYS A 107 8.79 3.76 -11.83
N GLU A 108 7.56 3.94 -12.31
CA GLU A 108 7.15 5.14 -13.06
C GLU A 108 7.25 6.41 -12.21
N ALA A 109 6.83 6.38 -10.94
CA ALA A 109 6.96 7.51 -10.03
C ALA A 109 8.42 7.92 -9.83
N LEU A 110 9.32 6.97 -9.60
CA LEU A 110 10.75 7.23 -9.44
C LEU A 110 11.39 7.82 -10.70
N LEU A 111 10.98 7.36 -11.87
CA LEU A 111 11.46 7.89 -13.16
C LEU A 111 10.91 9.29 -13.48
N SER A 112 9.69 9.59 -13.05
CA SER A 112 9.01 10.86 -13.38
C SER A 112 9.12 11.93 -12.31
N ASN A 113 9.55 11.57 -11.09
CA ASN A 113 9.66 12.47 -9.97
C ASN A 113 11.04 12.35 -9.28
N PRO A 114 12.01 13.21 -9.64
CA PRO A 114 13.35 13.19 -9.04
C PRO A 114 13.38 13.62 -7.57
N LEU A 115 12.28 14.15 -7.03
CA LEU A 115 12.17 14.53 -5.62
C LEU A 115 11.76 13.36 -4.72
N LEU A 116 11.37 12.21 -5.27
CA LEU A 116 10.89 11.08 -4.47
C LEU A 116 12.04 10.48 -3.65
N GLU A 117 11.95 10.61 -2.33
CA GLU A 117 13.00 10.21 -1.37
C GLU A 117 12.54 9.08 -0.44
N THR A 118 11.23 8.88 -0.24
CA THR A 118 10.73 7.87 0.70
C THR A 118 9.46 7.18 0.23
N VAL A 119 9.44 5.86 0.35
CA VAL A 119 8.24 5.03 0.21
C VAL A 119 7.66 4.76 1.60
N ILE A 120 6.44 5.23 1.86
CA ILE A 120 5.68 4.85 3.05
C ILE A 120 4.93 3.56 2.73
N VAL A 121 5.02 2.56 3.62
CA VAL A 121 4.24 1.32 3.51
C VAL A 121 3.21 1.30 4.64
N LEU A 122 1.93 1.53 4.30
CA LEU A 122 0.81 1.38 5.22
C LEU A 122 0.36 -0.08 5.19
N HIS A 123 0.43 -0.79 6.31
CA HIS A 123 0.14 -2.23 6.33
C HIS A 123 -0.66 -2.64 7.57
N PRO A 124 -1.56 -3.65 7.49
CA PRO A 124 -2.36 -4.10 8.63
C PRO A 124 -1.53 -4.89 9.64
N SER A 125 -2.06 -5.04 10.86
CA SER A 125 -1.53 -6.00 11.84
C SER A 125 -2.36 -7.30 11.87
N HIS A 126 -1.71 -8.45 11.74
CA HIS A 126 -2.32 -9.78 11.83
C HIS A 126 -2.05 -10.48 13.17
N HIS A 127 -0.92 -10.18 13.80
CA HIS A 127 -0.44 -10.96 14.95
C HIS A 127 -0.60 -10.26 16.31
N VAL A 128 -0.77 -8.94 16.32
CA VAL A 128 -0.88 -8.18 17.57
C VAL A 128 -2.13 -7.32 17.55
N TYR A 129 -2.85 -7.32 18.68
CA TYR A 129 -3.87 -6.32 18.88
C TYR A 129 -3.21 -4.95 19.05
N LEU A 130 -3.57 -4.02 18.17
CA LEU A 130 -3.09 -2.65 18.17
C LEU A 130 -4.30 -1.72 17.98
N ASP A 131 -4.56 -0.84 18.95
CA ASP A 131 -5.60 0.18 18.86
C ASP A 131 -4.98 1.55 18.51
N GLY A 132 -4.27 1.59 17.38
CA GLY A 132 -3.54 2.76 16.90
C GLY A 132 -2.65 2.42 15.70
N CYS A 133 -1.62 3.24 15.50
CA CYS A 133 -0.60 3.05 14.46
C CYS A 133 0.79 2.94 15.09
N ALA A 134 1.63 2.08 14.54
CA ALA A 134 3.00 1.86 15.00
C ALA A 134 4.01 1.97 13.85
N LEU A 135 5.11 2.67 14.09
CA LEU A 135 6.20 2.86 13.14
C LEU A 135 7.26 1.78 13.34
N SER A 136 7.90 1.32 12.28
CA SER A 136 9.06 0.43 12.42
C SER A 136 10.19 1.12 13.19
N GLY A 137 10.72 0.43 14.20
CA GLY A 137 11.90 0.86 14.96
C GLY A 137 13.23 0.50 14.29
N ALA A 138 13.18 -0.16 13.13
CA ALA A 138 14.35 -0.66 12.41
C ALA A 138 15.18 0.47 11.80
N LYS A 139 16.48 0.26 11.64
CA LYS A 139 17.36 1.10 10.81
C LYS A 139 17.37 0.64 9.36
N GLU A 140 17.32 -0.67 9.18
CA GLU A 140 17.30 -1.32 7.86
C GLU A 140 16.25 -2.41 7.83
N LEU A 141 15.63 -2.57 6.65
CA LEU A 141 14.78 -3.70 6.30
C LEU A 141 15.59 -4.59 5.36
N HIS A 142 15.97 -5.77 5.81
CA HIS A 142 16.66 -6.74 4.96
C HIS A 142 15.69 -7.32 3.94
N THR A 143 16.17 -7.51 2.71
CA THR A 143 15.54 -8.33 1.68
C THR A 143 16.64 -9.17 1.01
N PRO A 144 16.33 -10.29 0.34
CA PRO A 144 17.34 -11.06 -0.37
C PRO A 144 18.05 -10.27 -1.49
N LEU A 145 17.38 -9.27 -2.09
CA LEU A 145 17.94 -8.49 -3.20
C LEU A 145 18.86 -7.36 -2.73
N ARG A 146 18.42 -6.58 -1.74
CA ARG A 146 19.19 -5.52 -1.07
C ARG A 146 18.56 -5.10 0.25
N ASN A 147 19.36 -4.49 1.12
CA ASN A 147 18.83 -3.82 2.31
C ASN A 147 18.19 -2.47 1.94
N LEU A 148 17.08 -2.14 2.60
CA LEU A 148 16.38 -0.88 2.46
C LEU A 148 16.56 -0.05 3.73
N GLN A 149 17.03 1.20 3.57
CA GLN A 149 17.21 2.13 4.69
C GLN A 149 15.86 2.65 5.18
N VAL A 150 15.69 2.77 6.49
CA VAL A 150 14.44 3.31 7.06
C VAL A 150 14.46 4.85 7.07
N GLY A 151 13.30 5.46 6.79
CA GLY A 151 13.09 6.91 6.80
C GLY A 151 13.13 7.54 8.20
N ASP A 152 14.32 7.67 8.80
CA ASP A 152 14.52 8.12 10.19
C ASP A 152 13.92 9.50 10.49
N GLU A 153 14.17 10.49 9.63
CA GLU A 153 13.69 11.87 9.82
C GLU A 153 12.16 11.93 9.82
N LEU A 154 11.52 11.28 8.84
CA LEU A 154 10.07 11.20 8.74
C LEU A 154 9.48 10.41 9.93
N ARG A 155 10.14 9.33 10.36
CA ARG A 155 9.73 8.58 11.55
C ARG A 155 9.76 9.46 12.80
N GLU A 156 10.81 10.24 13.01
CA GLU A 156 10.94 11.15 14.15
C GLU A 156 9.86 12.25 14.12
N GLN A 157 9.56 12.80 12.94
CA GLN A 157 8.46 13.74 12.77
C GLN A 157 7.12 13.11 13.17
N LEU A 158 6.81 11.90 12.68
CA LEU A 158 5.57 11.21 13.03
C LEU A 158 5.50 10.84 14.51
N LEU A 159 6.60 10.36 15.11
CA LEU A 159 6.67 10.08 16.55
C LEU A 159 6.46 11.35 17.39
N SER A 160 6.97 12.50 16.94
CA SER A 160 6.82 13.78 17.66
C SER A 160 5.38 14.25 17.81
N THR A 161 4.45 13.75 16.98
CA THR A 161 3.01 14.01 17.12
C THR A 161 2.41 13.39 18.38
N GLY A 162 3.10 12.43 19.01
CA GLY A 162 2.62 11.68 20.17
C GLY A 162 1.48 10.71 19.87
N LYS A 163 1.17 10.46 18.58
CA LYS A 163 0.07 9.57 18.15
C LYS A 163 0.51 8.19 17.70
N PHE A 164 1.82 7.98 17.48
CA PHE A 164 2.38 6.71 17.04
C PHE A 164 3.20 6.06 18.14
N THR A 165 3.15 4.74 18.18
CA THR A 165 4.11 3.92 18.95
C THR A 165 5.23 3.42 18.05
N THR A 166 6.29 2.86 18.64
CA THR A 166 7.36 2.18 17.89
C THR A 166 7.19 0.67 18.02
N MET A 167 7.28 -0.05 16.90
CA MET A 167 7.27 -1.51 16.91
C MET A 167 8.53 -2.06 17.59
N LYS A 168 8.36 -3.10 18.40
CA LYS A 168 9.50 -3.91 18.88
C LYS A 168 9.95 -4.84 17.75
N GLN A 169 11.24 -5.17 17.67
CA GLN A 169 11.80 -6.03 16.63
C GLN A 169 10.99 -7.31 16.39
N GLY A 170 10.68 -8.07 17.45
CA GLY A 170 9.91 -9.32 17.29
C GLY A 170 8.43 -9.14 16.91
N VAL A 171 7.87 -7.94 17.04
CA VAL A 171 6.53 -7.62 16.48
C VAL A 171 6.67 -7.30 15.00
N ASP A 172 7.66 -6.49 14.66
CA ASP A 172 7.96 -6.06 13.29
C ASP A 172 8.33 -7.24 12.39
N GLU A 173 9.27 -8.10 12.82
CA GLU A 173 9.71 -9.29 12.08
C GLU A 173 8.61 -10.35 11.93
N ARG A 174 7.68 -10.48 12.88
CA ARG A 174 6.59 -11.47 12.77
C ARG A 174 5.49 -11.03 11.81
N GLU A 175 5.38 -9.74 11.48
CA GLU A 175 4.36 -9.24 10.58
C GLU A 175 4.80 -9.34 9.12
N HIS A 176 4.01 -10.07 8.33
CA HIS A 176 4.31 -10.29 6.91
C HIS A 176 3.73 -9.19 6.00
N SER A 177 2.65 -8.52 6.41
CA SER A 177 1.91 -7.61 5.54
C SER A 177 2.77 -6.47 4.98
N GLY A 178 3.66 -5.92 5.80
CA GLY A 178 4.68 -4.98 5.38
C GLY A 178 5.79 -5.64 4.56
N GLU A 179 6.29 -6.80 5.03
CA GLU A 179 7.43 -7.50 4.42
C GLU A 179 7.20 -7.87 2.95
N MET A 180 5.98 -8.29 2.59
CA MET A 180 5.65 -8.64 1.21
C MET A 180 5.72 -7.46 0.22
N GLN A 181 5.93 -6.23 0.70
CA GLN A 181 6.16 -5.08 -0.18
C GLN A 181 7.65 -4.82 -0.39
N TYR A 182 8.52 -5.22 0.55
CA TYR A 182 9.92 -4.79 0.57
C TYR A 182 10.75 -5.37 -0.59
N PRO A 183 10.68 -6.67 -0.93
CA PRO A 183 11.44 -7.18 -2.06
C PRO A 183 11.08 -6.54 -3.40
N PHE A 184 9.81 -6.20 -3.62
CA PHE A 184 9.41 -5.47 -4.83
C PHE A 184 9.96 -4.04 -4.86
N ILE A 185 9.95 -3.32 -3.73
CA ILE A 185 10.60 -2.00 -3.62
C ILE A 185 12.10 -2.13 -3.92
N ALA A 186 12.76 -3.09 -3.30
CA ALA A 186 14.17 -3.42 -3.51
C ALA A 186 14.48 -3.72 -4.98
N LYS A 187 13.64 -4.53 -5.63
CA LYS A 187 13.75 -4.86 -7.06
C LYS A 187 13.67 -3.61 -7.93
N VAL A 188 12.64 -2.77 -7.74
CA VAL A 188 12.46 -1.56 -8.53
C VAL A 188 13.66 -0.61 -8.40
N ILE A 189 14.18 -0.40 -7.19
CA ILE A 189 15.34 0.47 -6.98
C ILE A 189 16.60 -0.15 -7.64
N ASN A 190 16.84 -1.46 -7.46
CA ASN A 190 17.97 -2.15 -8.06
C ASN A 190 17.94 -2.07 -9.60
N ASP A 191 16.78 -2.31 -10.21
CA ASP A 191 16.59 -2.20 -11.66
C ASP A 191 16.88 -0.79 -12.18
N LEU A 192 16.52 0.25 -11.43
CA LEU A 192 16.78 1.64 -11.82
C LEU A 192 18.25 1.99 -11.71
N GLU A 193 18.90 1.66 -10.59
CA GLU A 193 20.33 1.91 -10.38
C GLU A 193 21.20 1.21 -11.44
N GLN A 194 20.87 -0.02 -11.84
CA GLN A 194 21.61 -0.74 -12.89
C GLN A 194 21.52 -0.10 -14.27
N ASN A 195 20.47 0.70 -14.53
CA ASN A 195 20.23 1.35 -15.82
C ASN A 195 20.59 2.84 -15.82
N MET A 196 21.13 3.37 -14.70
CA MET A 196 21.50 4.77 -14.54
C MET A 196 23.03 4.97 -14.61
N SER A 197 23.44 6.21 -14.92
CA SER A 197 24.87 6.57 -14.92
C SER A 197 25.41 6.65 -13.49
N GLU A 198 26.73 6.46 -13.27
CA GLU A 198 27.41 6.50 -11.95
C GLU A 198 27.16 7.78 -11.11
N HIS A 199 26.50 8.80 -11.67
CA HIS A 199 26.19 10.06 -10.99
C HIS A 199 24.73 10.20 -10.52
N ASP A 200 23.85 9.23 -10.83
CA ASP A 200 22.44 9.22 -10.41
C ASP A 200 22.22 8.17 -9.31
N ASN A 201 22.50 8.52 -8.05
CA ASN A 201 22.20 7.63 -6.92
C ASN A 201 20.74 7.77 -6.49
N VAL A 202 19.91 6.76 -6.79
CA VAL A 202 18.51 6.66 -6.31
C VAL A 202 18.51 6.21 -4.85
N THR A 203 18.65 7.16 -3.91
CA THR A 203 18.59 6.84 -2.47
C THR A 203 17.15 6.97 -1.96
N VAL A 204 16.36 5.90 -2.11
CA VAL A 204 14.98 5.84 -1.62
C VAL A 204 14.93 5.12 -0.29
N LYS A 205 14.45 5.80 0.75
CA LYS A 205 14.20 5.22 2.08
C LYS A 205 12.81 4.58 2.13
N VAL A 206 12.56 3.70 3.10
CA VAL A 206 11.26 3.08 3.33
C VAL A 206 10.79 3.34 4.76
N LEU A 207 9.52 3.68 4.97
CA LEU A 207 8.95 3.81 6.30
C LEU A 207 7.69 2.94 6.45
N PRO A 208 7.82 1.77 7.12
CA PRO A 208 6.66 0.96 7.47
C PRO A 208 5.84 1.60 8.59
N ILE A 209 4.54 1.69 8.37
CA ILE A 209 3.53 2.11 9.34
C ILE A 209 2.49 0.99 9.46
N MET A 210 2.55 0.27 10.56
CA MET A 210 1.55 -0.73 10.92
C MET A 210 0.29 -0.02 11.43
N ILE A 211 -0.86 -0.37 10.86
CA ILE A 211 -2.17 0.14 11.26
C ILE A 211 -2.94 -1.02 11.88
N GLY A 212 -3.33 -0.83 13.15
CA GLY A 212 -4.01 -1.85 13.92
C GLY A 212 -5.51 -1.95 13.63
N SER A 213 -6.22 -2.68 14.49
CA SER A 213 -7.68 -2.75 14.45
C SER A 213 -8.26 -1.52 15.15
N ILE A 214 -8.45 -0.46 14.36
CA ILE A 214 -8.91 0.84 14.84
C ILE A 214 -10.37 1.09 14.45
N LYS A 215 -11.06 1.92 15.25
CA LYS A 215 -12.42 2.37 14.96
C LYS A 215 -12.40 3.51 13.92
N ARG A 216 -13.53 3.73 13.24
CA ARG A 216 -13.72 4.80 12.24
C ARG A 216 -13.22 6.17 12.67
N ALA A 217 -13.53 6.61 13.89
CA ALA A 217 -13.05 7.89 14.40
C ALA A 217 -11.51 7.99 14.46
N LYS A 218 -10.81 6.88 14.70
CA LYS A 218 -9.34 6.82 14.63
C LYS A 218 -8.84 6.73 13.19
N GLU A 219 -9.55 6.06 12.29
CA GLU A 219 -9.21 6.06 10.85
C GLU A 219 -9.24 7.50 10.29
N GLU A 220 -10.30 8.24 10.60
CA GLU A 220 -10.45 9.66 10.25
C GLU A 220 -9.34 10.51 10.89
N ALA A 221 -9.06 10.32 12.18
CA ALA A 221 -8.03 11.09 12.89
C ALA A 221 -6.61 10.81 12.36
N PHE A 222 -6.24 9.55 12.09
CA PHE A 222 -4.95 9.21 11.51
C PHE A 222 -4.85 9.63 10.04
N GLY A 223 -5.94 9.52 9.27
CA GLY A 223 -5.97 10.01 7.90
C GLY A 223 -5.73 11.52 7.82
N LYS A 224 -6.41 12.30 8.67
CA LYS A 224 -6.18 13.75 8.78
C LYS A 224 -4.75 14.08 9.26
N LEU A 225 -4.21 13.31 10.19
CA LEU A 225 -2.84 13.53 10.67
C LEU A 225 -1.80 13.25 9.58
N LEU A 226 -1.98 12.16 8.84
CA LEU A 226 -1.05 11.72 7.79
C LEU A 226 -1.20 12.52 6.48
N SER A 227 -2.30 13.24 6.27
CA SER A 227 -2.64 13.89 5.00
C SER A 227 -1.50 14.72 4.42
N SER A 228 -0.91 15.64 5.21
CA SER A 228 0.19 16.48 4.76
C SER A 228 1.45 15.70 4.40
N PHE A 229 1.73 14.60 5.12
CA PHE A 229 2.87 13.73 4.82
C PHE A 229 2.65 12.95 3.53
N LEU A 230 1.45 12.39 3.33
CA LEU A 230 1.16 11.58 2.14
C LEU A 230 1.09 12.42 0.86
N SER A 231 0.73 13.71 0.95
CA SER A 231 0.75 14.63 -0.20
C SER A 231 2.14 15.22 -0.51
N ASP A 232 3.13 15.07 0.36
CA ASP A 232 4.48 15.59 0.11
C ASP A 232 5.08 14.93 -1.13
N GLN A 233 5.56 15.72 -2.10
CA GLN A 233 6.08 15.22 -3.38
C GLN A 233 7.28 14.28 -3.22
N ARG A 234 7.93 14.28 -2.05
CA ARG A 234 9.02 13.36 -1.73
C ARG A 234 8.54 11.96 -1.32
N ILE A 235 7.22 11.78 -1.15
CA ILE A 235 6.59 10.55 -0.67
C ILE A 235 5.81 9.84 -1.79
N PHE A 236 6.03 8.54 -1.87
CA PHE A 236 5.13 7.59 -2.52
C PHE A 236 4.55 6.63 -1.48
N THR A 237 3.26 6.31 -1.57
CA THR A 237 2.60 5.47 -0.56
C THR A 237 2.19 4.10 -1.13
N VAL A 238 2.64 3.02 -0.52
CA VAL A 238 2.14 1.66 -0.75
C VAL A 238 1.14 1.31 0.34
N ILE A 239 -0.09 0.99 -0.04
CA ILE A 239 -1.14 0.52 0.86
C ILE A 239 -1.26 -0.99 0.68
N SER A 240 -0.88 -1.74 1.70
CA SER A 240 -0.85 -3.19 1.63
C SER A 240 -2.20 -3.81 2.00
N SER A 241 -2.83 -4.52 1.08
CA SER A 241 -4.10 -5.22 1.30
C SER A 241 -4.36 -6.32 0.28
N ASP A 242 -4.65 -7.52 0.76
CA ASP A 242 -5.49 -8.47 0.05
C ASP A 242 -6.98 -8.07 0.18
N PHE A 243 -7.84 -8.68 -0.63
CA PHE A 243 -9.28 -8.44 -0.67
C PHE A 243 -10.04 -9.60 0.00
N CYS A 244 -11.16 -10.09 -0.54
CA CYS A 244 -11.94 -11.14 0.10
C CYS A 244 -11.10 -12.39 0.41
N HIS A 245 -11.10 -12.80 1.68
CA HIS A 245 -10.70 -14.12 2.13
C HIS A 245 -11.97 -14.95 2.31
N TRP A 246 -12.31 -15.76 1.32
CA TRP A 246 -13.54 -16.53 1.27
C TRP A 246 -13.32 -18.00 1.64
N GLY A 247 -14.24 -18.56 2.44
CA GLY A 247 -14.28 -19.97 2.77
C GLY A 247 -14.43 -20.22 4.27
N GLU A 248 -14.79 -21.45 4.64
CA GLU A 248 -15.02 -21.86 6.03
C GLU A 248 -13.78 -21.60 6.91
N ARG A 249 -12.56 -21.80 6.37
CA ARG A 249 -11.30 -21.54 7.08
C ARG A 249 -11.10 -20.07 7.49
N PHE A 250 -11.80 -19.15 6.85
CA PHE A 250 -11.81 -17.72 7.17
C PHE A 250 -13.07 -17.28 7.92
N SER A 251 -13.97 -18.23 8.24
CA SER A 251 -15.29 -17.96 8.82
C SER A 251 -16.11 -16.94 8.00
N TYR A 252 -15.97 -16.99 6.67
CA TYR A 252 -16.62 -16.05 5.77
C TYR A 252 -17.10 -16.75 4.49
N THR A 253 -18.38 -17.11 4.49
CA THR A 253 -19.08 -17.76 3.36
C THR A 253 -20.47 -17.15 3.16
N PRO A 254 -20.59 -15.82 3.03
CA PRO A 254 -21.89 -15.23 2.75
C PRO A 254 -22.45 -15.83 1.46
N HIS A 255 -23.72 -16.22 1.50
CA HIS A 255 -24.42 -16.68 0.31
C HIS A 255 -24.88 -15.47 -0.50
N PRO A 256 -24.81 -15.52 -1.85
CA PRO A 256 -25.49 -14.55 -2.69
C PRO A 256 -26.97 -14.57 -2.32
N SER A 257 -27.49 -13.51 -1.71
CA SER A 257 -28.94 -13.42 -1.49
C SER A 257 -29.63 -13.36 -2.85
N ARG A 258 -30.76 -14.05 -3.01
CA ARG A 258 -31.58 -14.00 -4.23
C ARG A 258 -32.13 -12.61 -4.60
N ASP A 259 -31.83 -11.58 -3.80
CA ASP A 259 -32.37 -10.22 -3.91
C ASP A 259 -31.47 -9.24 -4.70
N THR A 260 -30.40 -9.74 -5.33
CA THR A 260 -29.69 -8.95 -6.34
C THR A 260 -30.40 -9.15 -7.68
N ASN A 261 -30.83 -8.08 -8.35
CA ASN A 261 -31.29 -8.07 -9.77
C ASN A 261 -30.19 -8.55 -10.78
N VAL A 262 -29.15 -9.21 -10.28
CA VAL A 262 -28.01 -9.79 -10.99
C VAL A 262 -28.06 -11.29 -10.70
N SER A 263 -28.23 -12.11 -11.74
CA SER A 263 -28.12 -13.56 -11.65
C SER A 263 -26.65 -13.93 -11.50
N LEU A 264 -26.15 -13.99 -10.26
CA LEU A 264 -24.83 -14.53 -9.98
C LEU A 264 -24.96 -16.06 -9.92
N ASN A 265 -24.29 -16.75 -10.84
CA ASN A 265 -24.45 -18.19 -10.99
C ASN A 265 -23.39 -18.95 -10.19
N GLU A 266 -22.18 -18.40 -10.00
CA GLU A 266 -21.08 -19.07 -9.32
C GLU A 266 -20.52 -18.29 -8.11
N VAL A 267 -19.98 -19.02 -7.12
CA VAL A 267 -19.43 -18.43 -5.88
C VAL A 267 -18.33 -17.41 -6.19
N HIS A 268 -17.40 -17.72 -7.08
CA HIS A 268 -16.31 -16.81 -7.41
C HIS A 268 -16.76 -15.51 -8.09
N GLU A 269 -17.88 -15.53 -8.83
CA GLU A 269 -18.49 -14.32 -9.40
C GLU A 269 -19.08 -13.44 -8.30
N TYR A 270 -19.66 -14.04 -7.25
CA TYR A 270 -20.13 -13.29 -6.09
C TYR A 270 -18.98 -12.68 -5.28
N ILE A 271 -17.89 -13.43 -5.09
CA ILE A 271 -16.67 -12.90 -4.47
C ILE A 271 -16.17 -11.68 -5.27
N GLU A 272 -16.07 -11.81 -6.59
CA GLU A 272 -15.65 -10.72 -7.47
C GLU A 272 -16.62 -9.53 -7.40
N TYR A 273 -17.93 -9.76 -7.38
CA TYR A 273 -18.93 -8.72 -7.19
C TYR A 273 -18.72 -7.95 -5.88
N LEU A 274 -18.50 -8.65 -4.76
CA LEU A 274 -18.26 -8.03 -3.47
C LEU A 274 -16.98 -7.20 -3.50
N ASP A 275 -15.89 -7.76 -4.03
CA ASP A 275 -14.61 -7.06 -4.13
C ASP A 275 -14.72 -5.82 -5.01
N ARG A 276 -15.33 -5.93 -6.20
CA ARG A 276 -15.54 -4.79 -7.11
C ARG A 276 -16.37 -3.68 -6.49
N LYS A 277 -17.41 -4.01 -5.72
CA LYS A 277 -18.15 -3.02 -4.93
C LYS A 277 -17.24 -2.22 -3.98
N GLY A 278 -16.34 -2.90 -3.28
CA GLY A 278 -15.36 -2.26 -2.40
C GLY A 278 -14.35 -1.42 -3.19
N MET A 279 -13.83 -1.98 -4.29
CA MET A 279 -12.88 -1.32 -5.20
C MET A 279 -13.45 -0.03 -5.79
N ASP A 280 -14.71 -0.03 -6.24
CA ASP A 280 -15.37 1.15 -6.80
C ASP A 280 -15.47 2.29 -5.77
N LEU A 281 -15.80 1.97 -4.51
CA LEU A 281 -15.87 2.97 -3.44
C LEU A 281 -14.50 3.55 -3.09
N ILE A 282 -13.45 2.74 -3.17
CA ILE A 282 -12.06 3.16 -3.02
C ILE A 282 -11.65 4.08 -4.19
N ALA A 283 -11.94 3.68 -5.43
CA ALA A 283 -11.64 4.46 -6.63
C ALA A 283 -12.34 5.83 -6.62
N MET A 284 -13.60 5.87 -6.17
CA MET A 284 -14.37 7.11 -5.96
C MET A 284 -13.93 7.93 -4.75
N GLN A 285 -12.96 7.44 -3.96
CA GLN A 285 -12.41 8.10 -2.77
C GLN A 285 -13.48 8.46 -1.73
N ARG A 286 -14.39 7.51 -1.45
CA ARG A 286 -15.51 7.71 -0.50
C ARG A 286 -15.30 6.95 0.81
N PRO A 287 -14.49 7.45 1.77
CA PRO A 287 -14.18 6.72 3.01
C PRO A 287 -15.42 6.33 3.80
N GLY A 288 -16.42 7.21 3.88
CA GLY A 288 -17.67 6.92 4.59
C GLY A 288 -18.48 5.79 3.96
N ALA A 289 -18.59 5.79 2.63
CA ALA A 289 -19.31 4.74 1.91
C ALA A 289 -18.58 3.40 1.94
N PHE A 290 -17.23 3.42 1.88
CA PHE A 290 -16.42 2.21 2.06
C PHE A 290 -16.61 1.59 3.45
N ALA A 291 -16.67 2.41 4.50
CA ALA A 291 -16.97 1.95 5.86
C ALA A 291 -18.40 1.36 5.99
N ASP A 292 -19.37 1.96 5.29
CA ASP A 292 -20.75 1.44 5.26
C ASP A 292 -20.83 0.09 4.54
N TYR A 293 -20.12 -0.05 3.41
CA TYR A 293 -19.97 -1.32 2.71
C TYR A 293 -19.35 -2.41 3.58
N LEU A 294 -18.26 -2.11 4.31
CA LEU A 294 -17.64 -3.08 5.22
C LEU A 294 -18.58 -3.51 6.34
N ARG A 295 -19.43 -2.61 6.84
CA ARG A 295 -20.44 -2.93 7.86
C ARG A 295 -21.56 -3.80 7.31
N GLU A 296 -21.99 -3.55 6.08
CA GLU A 296 -23.08 -4.28 5.42
C GLU A 296 -22.65 -5.70 5.03
N TYR A 297 -21.51 -5.84 4.34
CA TYR A 297 -21.07 -7.10 3.76
C TYR A 297 -20.09 -7.87 4.63
N SER A 298 -19.43 -7.22 5.58
CA SER A 298 -18.34 -7.81 6.37
C SER A 298 -17.22 -8.43 5.50
N ASN A 299 -17.00 -7.89 4.29
CA ASN A 299 -15.96 -8.39 3.40
C ASN A 299 -14.60 -8.39 4.10
N THR A 300 -13.86 -9.48 3.94
CA THR A 300 -12.68 -9.83 4.73
C THR A 300 -11.41 -9.16 4.24
N ILE A 301 -11.52 -7.94 3.72
CA ILE A 301 -10.41 -7.10 3.26
C ILE A 301 -9.46 -6.84 4.44
N CYS A 302 -8.27 -7.44 4.41
CA CYS A 302 -7.33 -7.44 5.54
C CYS A 302 -6.73 -6.04 5.79
N GLY A 303 -6.44 -5.29 4.73
CA GLY A 303 -5.93 -3.92 4.77
C GLY A 303 -7.02 -2.84 4.81
N ARG A 304 -8.26 -3.18 5.22
CA ARG A 304 -9.37 -2.21 5.31
C ARG A 304 -9.03 -0.96 6.14
N HIS A 305 -8.27 -1.11 7.22
CA HIS A 305 -7.88 0.01 8.09
C HIS A 305 -6.79 0.89 7.43
N PRO A 306 -5.70 0.32 6.86
CA PRO A 306 -4.80 1.08 5.97
C PRO A 306 -5.50 1.83 4.84
N ILE A 307 -6.41 1.16 4.12
CA ILE A 307 -7.20 1.77 3.04
C ILE A 307 -8.05 2.92 3.59
N ALA A 308 -8.78 2.73 4.70
CA ALA A 308 -9.61 3.77 5.30
C ALA A 308 -8.79 4.98 5.77
N VAL A 309 -7.64 4.77 6.41
CA VAL A 309 -6.72 5.85 6.81
C VAL A 309 -6.24 6.62 5.58
N TRP A 310 -5.81 5.93 4.53
CA TRP A 310 -5.37 6.56 3.28
C TRP A 310 -6.51 7.32 2.60
N LEU A 311 -7.71 6.76 2.49
CA LEU A 311 -8.87 7.45 1.90
C LEU A 311 -9.24 8.73 2.66
N ASN A 312 -9.16 8.73 3.99
CA ASN A 312 -9.38 9.93 4.79
C ASN A 312 -8.28 10.97 4.58
N ALA A 313 -7.03 10.55 4.39
CA ALA A 313 -5.93 11.45 4.02
C ALA A 313 -6.16 12.09 2.64
N VAL A 314 -6.57 11.30 1.64
CA VAL A 314 -6.91 11.79 0.29
C VAL A 314 -8.09 12.77 0.33
N ALA A 315 -9.16 12.43 1.07
CA ALA A 315 -10.30 13.32 1.23
C ALA A 315 -9.90 14.65 1.88
N THR A 316 -9.09 14.60 2.95
CA THR A 316 -8.56 15.81 3.63
C THR A 316 -7.76 16.68 2.66
N ASN A 317 -6.82 16.10 1.90
CA ASN A 317 -6.00 16.85 0.96
C ASN A 317 -6.81 17.45 -0.20
N LYS A 318 -7.86 16.75 -0.64
CA LYS A 318 -8.79 17.25 -1.65
C LYS A 318 -9.61 18.44 -1.15
N GLU A 319 -10.14 18.34 0.07
CA GLU A 319 -10.88 19.43 0.72
C GLU A 319 -10.01 20.67 0.96
N GLU A 320 -8.74 20.46 1.32
CA GLU A 320 -7.75 21.52 1.50
C GLU A 320 -7.14 22.03 0.19
N GLY A 321 -7.51 21.46 -0.97
CA GLY A 321 -6.98 21.85 -2.28
C GLY A 321 -5.50 21.56 -2.48
N LYS A 322 -4.89 20.70 -1.66
CA LYS A 322 -3.46 20.34 -1.70
C LYS A 322 -3.14 19.31 -2.76
N GLU A 323 -4.03 18.33 -2.92
CA GLU A 323 -3.83 17.21 -3.83
C GLU A 323 -5.18 16.68 -4.31
N MET A 324 -5.25 16.33 -5.58
CA MET A 324 -6.36 15.59 -6.16
C MET A 324 -5.80 14.36 -6.85
N LEU A 325 -6.34 13.19 -6.54
CA LEU A 325 -5.91 11.93 -7.11
C LEU A 325 -6.98 11.34 -8.04
N ASP A 326 -6.54 10.68 -9.11
CA ASP A 326 -7.32 9.72 -9.88
C ASP A 326 -6.89 8.31 -9.43
N VAL A 327 -7.82 7.51 -8.91
CA VAL A 327 -7.54 6.18 -8.33
C VAL A 327 -8.19 5.13 -9.21
N ARG A 328 -7.38 4.25 -9.79
CA ARG A 328 -7.86 3.17 -10.66
C ARG A 328 -7.32 1.82 -10.24
N PHE A 329 -8.18 0.82 -10.20
CA PHE A 329 -7.77 -0.57 -10.09
C PHE A 329 -7.30 -1.06 -11.46
N VAL A 330 -6.05 -1.52 -11.52
CA VAL A 330 -5.36 -1.92 -12.75
C VAL A 330 -5.24 -3.43 -12.90
N LYS A 331 -5.46 -4.19 -11.81
CA LYS A 331 -5.48 -5.65 -11.84
C LYS A 331 -6.39 -6.21 -10.74
N TYR A 332 -7.10 -7.28 -11.07
CA TYR A 332 -7.82 -8.14 -10.14
C TYR A 332 -7.49 -9.59 -10.44
N ALA A 333 -7.35 -10.40 -9.40
CA ALA A 333 -7.16 -11.84 -9.48
C ALA A 333 -7.76 -12.53 -8.26
N GLN A 334 -7.98 -13.84 -8.37
CA GLN A 334 -8.33 -14.71 -7.25
C GLN A 334 -7.32 -15.85 -7.21
N SER A 335 -6.97 -16.32 -6.00
CA SER A 335 -6.05 -17.46 -5.81
C SER A 335 -6.54 -18.75 -6.48
N GLY A 336 -7.85 -18.83 -6.73
CA GLY A 336 -8.54 -19.89 -7.44
C GLY A 336 -10.03 -19.57 -7.53
N LYS A 337 -10.73 -20.19 -8.47
CA LYS A 337 -12.18 -20.05 -8.61
C LYS A 337 -12.88 -20.96 -7.61
N ALA A 338 -13.43 -20.38 -6.53
CA ALA A 338 -14.33 -21.10 -5.64
C ALA A 338 -15.65 -21.41 -6.38
N VAL A 339 -16.09 -22.66 -6.32
CA VAL A 339 -17.33 -23.14 -6.98
C VAL A 339 -18.37 -23.53 -5.93
N THR A 340 -17.92 -24.04 -4.77
CA THR A 340 -18.77 -24.51 -3.67
C THR A 340 -18.36 -23.88 -2.34
N THR A 341 -19.25 -23.91 -1.34
CA THR A 341 -19.01 -23.44 0.05
C THR A 341 -17.83 -24.11 0.77
N LYS A 342 -17.36 -25.25 0.25
CA LYS A 342 -16.22 -25.99 0.80
C LYS A 342 -14.88 -25.52 0.24
N ASP A 343 -14.91 -24.79 -0.88
CA ASP A 343 -13.70 -24.23 -1.45
C ASP A 343 -13.21 -23.06 -0.59
N SER A 344 -12.00 -22.56 -0.89
CA SER A 344 -11.55 -21.29 -0.34
C SER A 344 -10.70 -20.56 -1.35
N SER A 345 -10.81 -19.24 -1.34
CA SER A 345 -10.01 -18.37 -2.21
C SER A 345 -9.65 -17.09 -1.48
N VAL A 346 -8.58 -16.45 -1.94
CA VAL A 346 -8.22 -15.09 -1.56
C VAL A 346 -8.16 -14.24 -2.82
N SER A 347 -8.74 -13.05 -2.75
CA SER A 347 -8.73 -12.09 -3.84
C SER A 347 -7.56 -11.12 -3.72
N TYR A 348 -6.98 -10.76 -4.86
CA TYR A 348 -5.86 -9.84 -4.99
C TYR A 348 -6.26 -8.70 -5.92
N ALA A 349 -5.93 -7.47 -5.54
CA ALA A 349 -6.18 -6.33 -6.40
C ALA A 349 -5.01 -5.34 -6.31
N SER A 350 -4.70 -4.72 -7.46
CA SER A 350 -3.73 -3.66 -7.56
C SER A 350 -4.42 -2.38 -8.03
N ALA A 351 -4.18 -1.29 -7.32
CA ALA A 351 -4.66 0.04 -7.70
C ALA A 351 -3.52 1.03 -7.78
N VAL A 352 -3.65 2.03 -8.64
CA VAL A 352 -2.71 3.13 -8.79
C VAL A 352 -3.47 4.44 -8.60
N ALA A 353 -2.92 5.31 -7.76
CA ALA A 353 -3.41 6.67 -7.55
C ALA A 353 -2.42 7.65 -8.20
N ARG A 354 -2.93 8.48 -9.12
CA ARG A 354 -2.16 9.45 -9.90
C ARG A 354 -2.61 10.86 -9.58
N LEU A 355 -1.71 11.84 -9.65
CA LEU A 355 -2.15 13.24 -9.63
C LEU A 355 -3.17 13.47 -10.75
N PHE A 356 -4.28 14.13 -10.42
CA PHE A 356 -5.28 14.50 -11.40
C PHE A 356 -4.72 15.62 -12.27
N SER A 357 -4.37 15.33 -13.53
CA SER A 357 -4.00 16.34 -14.51
C SER A 357 -5.27 16.96 -15.08
N ARG A 358 -5.52 18.25 -14.80
CA ARG A 358 -6.42 19.02 -15.65
C ARG A 358 -5.64 19.38 -16.89
N ASP A 359 -6.13 19.00 -18.07
CA ASP A 359 -5.63 19.53 -19.33
C ASP A 359 -5.63 21.07 -19.21
N SER A 360 -4.44 21.64 -19.34
CA SER A 360 -4.16 23.08 -19.20
C SER A 360 -4.76 23.90 -20.33
#